data_AF-A0A3D5W686-F1
#
_entry.id   AF-A0A3D5W686-F1
#
_cell.length_a   1.000
_cell.length_b   1.000
_cell.length_c   1.000
_cell.angle_alpha   90.00
_cell.angle_beta   90.00
_cell.angle_gamma   90.00
#
_symmetry.space_group_name_H-M   'P 1'
#
loop_
_entity.id
_entity.type
_entity.pdbx_description
1 polymer ?
#
loop_
_entity_poly.entity_id
_entity_poly.type
_entity_poly.pdbx_seq_one_letter_code
_entity_poly.pdbx_strand_id
1 'polypeptide(L)'
;ANPTGPLHVGHGRGAAYGDALARVLRAAGYDALSEYYINDAGRQMDILALSVWLRYLELCGETLPFPRSAYQGDYIFDIAATLHREHAAQYQADAEALFAELPEEDNPMLDTLISRARAVLGDDGFGRIHGLARDTLVEDIRLDLERFGVSYQTWYSEQSLIDSGAVGRAIEALKETGFVYEHDRAWWFRSSDFGDEKDRVVLRANGNHTYFA
;
A
#
# COMPACT_ATOMS: atom_id res chain seq x y z
N ALA A 1 7.00 5.31 -5.37
CA ALA A 1 5.91 4.63 -6.11
C ALA A 1 5.26 3.66 -5.14
N ASN A 2 3.96 3.41 -5.26
CA ASN A 2 3.32 2.43 -4.37
C ASN A 2 3.82 1.03 -4.74
N PRO A 3 4.07 0.13 -3.76
CA PRO A 3 4.49 -1.24 -4.00
C PRO A 3 3.30 -2.10 -4.45
N THR A 4 2.57 -1.66 -5.46
CA THR A 4 1.38 -2.32 -6.02
C THR A 4 1.56 -2.64 -7.50
N GLY A 5 2.81 -2.63 -7.96
CA GLY A 5 3.23 -2.99 -9.30
C GLY A 5 4.66 -2.53 -9.60
N PRO A 6 5.23 -2.99 -10.72
CA PRO A 6 6.58 -2.62 -11.13
C PRO A 6 6.70 -1.15 -11.52
N LEU A 7 7.92 -0.63 -11.54
CA LEU A 7 8.17 0.73 -12.00
C LEU A 7 7.94 0.87 -13.51
N HIS A 8 7.11 1.83 -13.90
CA HIS A 8 7.03 2.29 -15.29
C HIS A 8 7.94 3.49 -15.58
N VAL A 9 8.15 3.79 -16.87
CA VAL A 9 9.02 4.90 -17.36
C VAL A 9 8.75 6.26 -16.68
N GLY A 10 7.50 6.56 -16.34
CA GLY A 10 7.15 7.80 -15.63
C GLY A 10 7.87 7.98 -14.28
N HIS A 11 8.21 6.90 -13.58
CA HIS A 11 8.90 6.96 -12.29
C HIS A 11 10.39 7.33 -12.45
N GLY A 12 11.00 6.97 -13.59
CA GLY A 12 12.42 7.21 -13.83
C GLY A 12 12.81 8.68 -13.79
N ARG A 13 11.92 9.58 -14.25
CA ARG A 13 12.17 11.03 -14.22
C ARG A 13 12.36 11.56 -12.80
N GLY A 14 11.45 11.23 -11.89
CA GLY A 14 11.51 11.67 -10.51
C GLY A 14 12.71 11.06 -9.76
N ALA A 15 12.95 9.77 -9.98
CA ALA A 15 14.08 9.04 -9.41
C ALA A 15 15.43 9.66 -9.83
N ALA A 16 15.65 9.87 -11.13
CA ALA A 16 16.88 10.48 -11.64
C ALA A 16 17.09 11.91 -11.11
N TYR A 17 16.03 12.72 -11.08
CA TYR A 17 16.11 14.09 -10.58
C TYR A 17 16.47 14.14 -9.09
N GLY A 18 15.79 13.34 -8.26
CA GLY A 18 16.04 13.30 -6.82
C GLY A 18 17.45 12.80 -6.48
N ASP A 19 17.91 11.76 -7.18
CA ASP A 19 19.27 11.22 -7.02
C ASP A 19 20.34 12.25 -7.41
N ALA A 20 20.19 12.91 -8.57
CA ALA A 20 21.11 13.95 -9.01
C ALA A 20 21.18 15.11 -8.00
N LEU A 21 20.03 15.56 -7.48
CA LEU A 21 19.97 16.61 -6.46
C LEU A 21 20.69 16.19 -5.17
N ALA A 22 20.42 14.98 -4.67
CA ALA A 22 21.08 14.47 -3.47
C ALA A 22 22.61 14.38 -3.63
N ARG A 23 23.08 13.92 -4.81
CA ARG A 23 24.52 13.87 -5.12
C ARG A 23 25.16 15.26 -5.17
N VAL A 24 24.50 16.24 -5.80
CA VAL A 24 24.99 17.63 -5.86
C VAL A 24 25.08 18.23 -4.47
N LEU A 25 24.05 18.05 -3.63
CA LEU A 25 24.05 18.55 -2.25
C LEU A 25 25.18 17.93 -1.42
N ARG A 26 25.37 16.60 -1.50
CA ARG A 26 26.49 15.92 -0.83
C ARG A 26 27.85 16.42 -1.33
N ALA A 27 28.00 16.60 -2.65
CA ALA A 27 29.23 17.13 -3.24
C ALA A 27 29.53 18.57 -2.79
N ALA A 28 28.49 19.36 -2.47
CA ALA A 28 28.63 20.71 -1.92
C ALA A 28 28.87 20.74 -0.39
N GLY A 29 28.96 19.58 0.27
CA GLY A 29 29.25 19.46 1.70
C GLY A 29 28.02 19.44 2.61
N TYR A 30 26.81 19.33 2.05
CA TYR A 30 25.59 19.14 2.85
C TYR A 30 25.39 17.67 3.23
N ASP A 31 24.83 17.43 4.42
CA ASP A 31 24.38 16.11 4.85
C ASP A 31 22.98 15.80 4.27
N ALA A 32 22.93 15.59 2.95
CA ALA A 32 21.68 15.29 2.26
C ALA A 32 21.33 13.80 2.36
N LEU A 33 20.13 13.51 2.86
CA LEU A 33 19.56 12.17 2.93
C LEU A 33 18.64 11.88 1.75
N SER A 34 18.70 10.64 1.25
CA SER A 34 17.80 10.14 0.21
C SER A 34 16.95 9.01 0.79
N GLU A 35 15.64 9.22 0.83
CA GLU A 35 14.66 8.26 1.37
C GLU A 35 13.62 7.88 0.30
N TYR A 36 13.25 6.60 0.29
CA TYR A 36 12.11 6.08 -0.46
C TYR A 36 10.97 5.82 0.52
N TYR A 37 9.86 6.54 0.37
CA TYR A 37 8.64 6.31 1.14
C TYR A 37 7.81 5.21 0.49
N ILE A 38 7.60 4.11 1.21
CA ILE A 38 6.84 2.94 0.79
C ILE A 38 5.43 3.06 1.36
N ASN A 39 4.44 3.23 0.48
CA ASN A 39 3.03 3.16 0.85
C ASN A 39 2.58 1.70 0.95
N ASP A 40 3.00 1.02 2.01
CA ASP A 40 2.73 -0.41 2.28
C ASP A 40 1.56 -0.63 3.25
N ALA A 41 0.65 0.33 3.35
CA ALA A 41 -0.52 0.26 4.22
C ALA A 41 -1.83 0.52 3.46
N GLY A 42 -2.93 0.04 4.04
CA GLY A 42 -4.28 0.37 3.62
C GLY A 42 -4.81 -0.43 2.43
N ARG A 43 -5.92 0.07 1.86
CA ARG A 43 -6.80 -0.71 0.96
C ARG A 43 -6.10 -1.22 -0.30
N GLN A 44 -5.17 -0.46 -0.88
CA GLN A 44 -4.47 -0.91 -2.08
C GLN A 44 -3.64 -2.16 -1.82
N MET A 45 -2.99 -2.25 -0.65
CA MET A 45 -2.22 -3.42 -0.26
C MET A 45 -3.11 -4.63 0.07
N ASP A 46 -4.31 -4.40 0.62
CA ASP A 46 -5.28 -5.47 0.82
C ASP A 46 -5.79 -6.04 -0.52
N ILE A 47 -6.03 -5.18 -1.52
CA ILE A 47 -6.39 -5.63 -2.88
C ILE A 47 -5.23 -6.41 -3.50
N LEU A 48 -3.99 -5.97 -3.29
CA LEU A 48 -2.80 -6.69 -3.76
C LEU A 48 -2.71 -8.10 -3.15
N ALA A 49 -2.83 -8.21 -1.83
CA ALA A 49 -2.82 -9.49 -1.12
C ALA A 49 -3.96 -10.41 -1.60
N LEU A 50 -5.18 -9.87 -1.75
CA LEU A 50 -6.31 -10.59 -2.33
C LEU A 50 -5.98 -11.08 -3.76
N SER A 51 -5.41 -10.23 -4.60
CA SER A 51 -5.08 -10.57 -6.00
C SER A 51 -4.10 -11.75 -6.07
N VAL A 52 -3.06 -11.72 -5.24
CA VAL A 52 -2.09 -12.81 -5.10
C VAL A 52 -2.78 -14.09 -4.61
N TRP A 53 -3.62 -13.99 -3.59
CA TRP A 53 -4.33 -15.16 -3.06
C TRP A 53 -5.27 -15.79 -4.07
N LEU A 54 -6.03 -14.98 -4.82
CA LEU A 54 -6.92 -15.49 -5.88
C LEU A 54 -6.12 -16.23 -6.98
N ARG A 55 -4.96 -15.72 -7.41
CA ARG A 55 -4.08 -16.46 -8.34
C ARG A 55 -3.52 -17.73 -7.71
N TYR A 56 -3.22 -17.70 -6.42
CA TYR A 56 -2.79 -18.89 -5.69
C TYR A 56 -3.89 -19.96 -5.65
N LEU A 57 -5.16 -19.58 -5.52
CA LEU A 57 -6.28 -20.53 -5.58
C LEU A 57 -6.39 -21.19 -6.97
N GLU A 58 -6.20 -20.43 -8.06
CA GLU A 58 -6.12 -21.00 -9.41
C GLU A 58 -4.98 -22.04 -9.54
N LEU A 59 -3.83 -21.77 -8.93
CA LEU A 59 -2.71 -22.72 -8.88
C LEU A 59 -3.01 -23.97 -8.03
N CYS A 60 -3.86 -23.85 -7.02
CA CYS A 60 -4.39 -24.98 -6.25
C CYS A 60 -5.46 -25.80 -7.03
N GLY A 61 -5.85 -25.36 -8.21
CA GLY A 61 -6.84 -26.02 -9.07
C GLY A 61 -8.26 -25.48 -8.94
N GLU A 62 -8.48 -24.39 -8.20
CA GLU A 62 -9.79 -23.72 -8.14
C GLU A 62 -10.09 -23.01 -9.47
N THR A 63 -11.38 -22.98 -9.85
CA THR A 63 -11.84 -22.18 -10.99
C THR A 63 -12.66 -21.01 -10.47
N LEU A 64 -12.19 -19.78 -10.72
CA LEU A 64 -12.85 -18.58 -10.21
C LEU A 64 -12.95 -17.47 -11.27
N PRO A 65 -13.98 -16.61 -11.21
CA PRO A 65 -14.09 -15.45 -12.07
C PRO A 65 -13.18 -14.34 -11.53
N PHE A 66 -11.92 -14.29 -12.00
CA PHE A 66 -10.94 -13.33 -11.50
C PHE A 66 -11.44 -11.87 -11.67
N PRO A 67 -11.56 -11.08 -10.58
CA PRO A 67 -12.10 -9.73 -10.64
C PRO A 67 -11.27 -8.79 -11.53
N ARG A 68 -11.91 -8.05 -12.44
CA ARG A 68 -11.20 -7.09 -13.31
C ARG A 68 -10.60 -5.91 -12.54
N SER A 69 -11.19 -5.58 -11.40
CA SER A 69 -10.76 -4.51 -10.50
C SER A 69 -9.62 -4.92 -9.55
N ALA A 70 -9.28 -6.21 -9.48
CA ALA A 70 -8.08 -6.71 -8.81
C ALA A 70 -6.82 -6.47 -9.67
N TYR A 71 -5.64 -6.62 -9.07
CA TYR A 71 -4.38 -6.53 -9.81
C TYR A 71 -4.19 -7.76 -10.69
N GLN A 72 -3.86 -7.53 -11.96
CA GLN A 72 -3.84 -8.57 -13.00
C GLN A 72 -2.46 -8.77 -13.67
N GLY A 73 -1.43 -8.02 -13.27
CA GLY A 73 -0.13 -8.11 -13.93
C GLY A 73 0.56 -9.46 -13.69
N ASP A 74 1.48 -9.82 -14.59
CA ASP A 74 2.23 -11.09 -14.52
C ASP A 74 2.93 -11.29 -13.16
N TYR A 75 3.41 -10.20 -12.56
CA TYR A 75 4.02 -10.20 -11.23
C TYR A 75 3.10 -10.78 -10.14
N ILE A 76 1.77 -10.66 -10.27
CA ILE A 76 0.82 -11.26 -9.31
C ILE A 76 0.87 -12.78 -9.40
N PHE A 77 0.96 -13.34 -10.61
CA PHE A 77 1.11 -14.77 -10.81
C PHE A 77 2.46 -15.26 -10.27
N ASP A 78 3.53 -14.51 -10.49
CA ASP A 78 4.86 -14.89 -9.99
C ASP A 78 4.92 -14.96 -8.46
N ILE A 79 4.31 -13.97 -7.79
CA ILE A 79 4.18 -13.96 -6.33
C ILE A 79 3.30 -15.13 -5.86
N ALA A 80 2.15 -15.35 -6.50
CA ALA A 80 1.26 -16.46 -6.18
C ALA A 80 1.92 -17.83 -6.38
N ALA A 81 2.73 -17.98 -7.42
CA ALA A 81 3.50 -19.18 -7.68
C ALA A 81 4.58 -19.40 -6.61
N THR A 82 5.20 -18.33 -6.12
CA THR A 82 6.11 -18.40 -4.96
C THR A 82 5.38 -18.89 -3.73
N LEU A 83 4.23 -18.29 -3.41
CA LEU A 83 3.38 -18.71 -2.29
C LEU A 83 2.99 -20.19 -2.39
N HIS A 84 2.56 -20.65 -3.57
CA HIS A 84 2.18 -22.04 -3.81
C HIS A 84 3.36 -23.00 -3.69
N ARG A 85 4.55 -22.63 -4.15
CA ARG A 85 5.76 -23.46 -3.98
C ARG A 85 6.14 -23.63 -2.51
N GLU A 86 6.02 -22.57 -1.72
CA GLU A 86 6.44 -22.56 -0.31
C GLU A 86 5.41 -23.20 0.62
N HIS A 87 4.12 -23.07 0.29
CA HIS A 87 3.02 -23.45 1.18
C HIS A 87 2.09 -24.53 0.61
N ALA A 88 2.33 -25.01 -0.61
CA ALA A 88 1.49 -25.99 -1.30
C ALA A 88 0.01 -25.57 -1.28
N ALA A 89 -0.87 -26.38 -0.70
CA ALA A 89 -2.31 -26.12 -0.58
C ALA A 89 -2.74 -25.56 0.80
N GLN A 90 -1.80 -25.11 1.64
CA GLN A 90 -2.08 -24.67 3.01
C GLN A 90 -3.16 -23.56 3.09
N TYR A 91 -3.16 -22.64 2.13
CA TYR A 91 -4.10 -21.51 2.05
C TYR A 91 -5.24 -21.72 1.04
N GLN A 92 -5.48 -22.97 0.61
CA GLN A 92 -6.57 -23.28 -0.32
C GLN A 92 -7.93 -23.04 0.34
N ALA A 93 -8.89 -22.57 -0.45
CA ALA A 93 -10.27 -22.36 -0.05
C ALA A 93 -11.20 -22.64 -1.23
N ASP A 94 -12.45 -22.96 -0.92
CA ASP A 94 -13.50 -23.17 -1.91
C ASP A 94 -13.85 -21.85 -2.61
N ALA A 95 -13.56 -21.79 -3.91
CA ALA A 95 -13.87 -20.62 -4.73
C ALA A 95 -15.37 -20.38 -4.91
N GLU A 96 -16.20 -21.42 -4.95
CA GLU A 96 -17.64 -21.26 -5.13
C GLU A 96 -18.25 -20.52 -3.93
N ALA A 97 -17.92 -20.98 -2.72
CA ALA A 97 -18.33 -20.30 -1.49
C ALA A 97 -17.77 -18.88 -1.38
N LEU A 98 -16.51 -18.66 -1.81
CA LEU A 98 -15.89 -17.34 -1.77
C LEU A 98 -16.58 -16.32 -2.68
N PHE A 99 -17.12 -16.75 -3.82
CA PHE A 99 -17.74 -15.88 -4.83
C PHE A 99 -19.28 -15.87 -4.79
N ALA A 100 -19.90 -16.58 -3.85
CA ALA A 100 -21.35 -16.59 -3.68
C ALA A 100 -21.89 -15.20 -3.28
N GLU A 101 -22.96 -14.75 -3.93
CA GLU A 101 -23.71 -13.52 -3.57
C GLU A 101 -22.83 -12.25 -3.45
N LEU A 102 -21.98 -12.01 -4.44
CA LEU A 102 -21.16 -10.79 -4.48
C LEU A 102 -21.95 -9.57 -4.99
N PRO A 103 -21.65 -8.35 -4.48
CA PRO A 103 -22.12 -7.11 -5.07
C PRO A 103 -21.73 -6.97 -6.55
N GLU A 104 -22.56 -6.30 -7.35
CA GLU A 104 -22.28 -6.06 -8.78
C GLU A 104 -21.18 -4.99 -8.98
N GLU A 105 -21.05 -4.05 -8.04
CA GLU A 105 -20.06 -2.97 -8.11
C GLU A 105 -18.67 -3.42 -7.66
N ASP A 106 -17.64 -2.98 -8.37
CA ASP A 106 -16.25 -3.39 -8.16
C ASP A 106 -15.74 -3.16 -6.73
N ASN A 107 -15.92 -1.96 -6.18
CA ASN A 107 -15.36 -1.63 -4.87
C ASN A 107 -16.02 -2.44 -3.73
N PRO A 108 -17.36 -2.49 -3.61
CA PRO A 108 -18.02 -3.35 -2.63
C PRO A 108 -17.71 -4.83 -2.81
N MET A 109 -17.56 -5.31 -4.06
CA MET A 109 -17.17 -6.69 -4.34
C MET A 109 -15.78 -7.00 -3.77
N LEU A 110 -14.78 -6.17 -4.07
CA LEU A 110 -13.42 -6.35 -3.57
C LEU A 110 -13.38 -6.30 -2.03
N ASP A 111 -14.09 -5.35 -1.43
CA ASP A 111 -14.15 -5.22 0.03
C ASP A 111 -14.80 -6.47 0.68
N THR A 112 -15.82 -7.04 0.03
CA THR A 112 -16.44 -8.31 0.45
C THR A 112 -15.46 -9.48 0.36
N LEU A 113 -14.73 -9.58 -0.76
CA LEU A 113 -13.73 -10.63 -0.98
C LEU A 113 -12.55 -10.52 0.00
N ILE A 114 -12.07 -9.31 0.30
CA ILE A 114 -11.02 -9.07 1.30
C ILE A 114 -11.49 -9.53 2.68
N SER A 115 -12.72 -9.16 3.07
CA SER A 115 -13.31 -9.57 4.34
C SER A 115 -13.41 -11.10 4.46
N ARG A 116 -13.88 -11.77 3.40
CA ARG A 116 -13.93 -13.24 3.34
C ARG A 116 -12.54 -13.89 3.37
N ALA A 117 -11.57 -13.32 2.64
CA ALA A 117 -10.19 -13.79 2.66
C ALA A 117 -9.60 -13.76 4.07
N ARG A 118 -9.79 -12.64 4.80
CA ARG A 118 -9.36 -12.52 6.20
C ARG A 118 -10.05 -13.53 7.11
N ALA A 119 -11.35 -13.75 6.93
CA ALA A 119 -12.10 -14.73 7.72
C ALA A 119 -11.63 -16.18 7.48
N VAL A 120 -11.30 -16.52 6.24
CA VAL A 120 -10.85 -17.87 5.86
C VAL A 120 -9.39 -18.12 6.27
N LEU A 121 -8.51 -17.15 6.01
CA LEU A 121 -7.07 -17.29 6.24
C LEU A 121 -6.67 -17.01 7.69
N GLY A 122 -7.53 -16.31 8.44
CA GLY A 122 -7.15 -15.66 9.69
C GLY A 122 -6.16 -14.50 9.47
N ASP A 123 -5.94 -13.72 10.52
CA ASP A 123 -5.03 -12.57 10.47
C ASP A 123 -3.60 -12.99 10.12
N ASP A 124 -3.13 -14.12 10.65
CA ASP A 124 -1.80 -14.66 10.38
C ASP A 124 -1.63 -15.10 8.91
N GLY A 125 -2.65 -15.74 8.32
CA GLY A 125 -2.59 -16.22 6.94
C GLY A 125 -2.64 -15.06 5.96
N PHE A 126 -3.60 -14.15 6.14
CA PHE A 126 -3.69 -12.95 5.30
C PHE A 126 -2.45 -12.06 5.44
N GLY A 127 -1.94 -11.88 6.66
CA GLY A 127 -0.74 -11.11 6.94
C GLY A 127 0.52 -11.67 6.26
N ARG A 128 0.67 -13.00 6.16
CA ARG A 128 1.79 -13.61 5.43
C ARG A 128 1.72 -13.36 3.92
N ILE A 129 0.54 -13.52 3.31
CA ILE A 129 0.36 -13.26 1.88
C ILE A 129 0.60 -11.78 1.58
N HIS A 130 0.08 -10.90 2.43
CA HIS A 130 0.30 -9.46 2.34
C HIS A 130 1.80 -9.11 2.44
N GLY A 131 2.50 -9.67 3.42
CA GLY A 131 3.94 -9.47 3.61
C GLY A 131 4.76 -9.95 2.41
N LEU A 132 4.49 -11.16 1.90
CA LEU A 132 5.16 -11.71 0.72
C LEU A 132 4.98 -10.80 -0.51
N ALA A 133 3.76 -10.36 -0.77
CA ALA A 133 3.46 -9.50 -1.91
C ALA A 133 4.18 -8.14 -1.80
N ARG A 134 4.12 -7.52 -0.61
CA ARG A 134 4.84 -6.28 -0.31
C ARG A 134 6.34 -6.43 -0.51
N ASP A 135 6.95 -7.40 0.15
CA ASP A 135 8.40 -7.56 0.19
C ASP A 135 8.97 -7.86 -1.19
N THR A 136 8.28 -8.70 -1.97
CA THR A 136 8.66 -9.00 -3.36
C THR A 136 8.65 -7.73 -4.22
N LEU A 137 7.58 -6.93 -4.16
CA LEU A 137 7.47 -5.73 -4.98
C LEU A 137 8.43 -4.61 -4.55
N VAL A 138 8.65 -4.44 -3.25
CA VAL A 138 9.63 -3.46 -2.75
C VAL A 138 11.03 -3.84 -3.22
N GLU A 139 11.39 -5.13 -3.16
CA GLU A 139 12.70 -5.60 -3.64
C GLU A 139 12.83 -5.44 -5.15
N ASP A 140 11.80 -5.77 -5.94
CA ASP A 140 11.82 -5.54 -7.40
C ASP A 140 12.01 -4.06 -7.75
N ILE A 141 11.27 -3.17 -7.08
CA ILE A 141 11.40 -1.72 -7.24
C ILE A 141 12.81 -1.25 -6.89
N ARG A 142 13.38 -1.79 -5.80
CA ARG A 142 14.74 -1.48 -5.38
C ARG A 142 15.76 -1.88 -6.44
N LEU A 143 15.68 -3.11 -6.93
CA LEU A 143 16.59 -3.64 -7.95
C LEU A 143 16.49 -2.87 -9.27
N ASP A 144 15.28 -2.48 -9.67
CA ASP A 144 15.06 -1.66 -10.87
C ASP A 144 15.70 -0.28 -10.74
N LEU A 145 15.57 0.37 -9.59
CA LEU A 145 16.23 1.65 -9.32
C LEU A 145 17.75 1.53 -9.30
N GLU A 146 18.28 0.49 -8.65
CA GLU A 146 19.72 0.24 -8.60
C GLU A 146 20.30 0.00 -10.00
N ARG A 147 19.61 -0.78 -10.85
CA ARG A 147 19.96 -0.97 -12.28
C ARG A 147 19.90 0.33 -13.07
N PHE A 148 18.97 1.22 -12.71
CA PHE A 148 18.85 2.56 -13.28
C PHE A 148 19.89 3.56 -12.74
N GLY A 149 20.72 3.16 -11.76
CA GLY A 149 21.77 3.98 -11.17
C GLY A 149 21.31 4.88 -10.02
N VAL A 150 20.09 4.66 -9.52
CA VAL A 150 19.50 5.40 -8.41
C VAL A 150 19.53 4.53 -7.14
N SER A 151 20.02 5.08 -6.04
CA SER A 151 20.08 4.38 -4.76
C SER A 151 19.56 5.26 -3.63
N TYR A 152 18.73 4.69 -2.77
CA TYR A 152 18.23 5.34 -1.55
C TYR A 152 18.97 4.82 -0.32
N GLN A 153 19.18 5.69 0.67
CA GLN A 153 19.81 5.34 1.94
C GLN A 153 18.78 4.70 2.89
N THR A 154 17.56 5.20 2.85
CA THR A 154 16.45 4.74 3.70
C THR A 154 15.28 4.31 2.84
N TRP A 155 14.66 3.20 3.23
CA TRP A 155 13.38 2.74 2.70
C TRP A 155 12.40 2.74 3.88
N TYR A 156 11.44 3.64 3.85
CA TYR A 156 10.61 3.96 5.00
C TYR A 156 9.17 3.48 4.80
N SER A 157 8.67 2.65 5.73
CA SER A 157 7.35 2.01 5.64
C SER A 157 6.26 2.91 6.23
N GLU A 158 5.17 3.11 5.50
CA GLU A 158 3.95 3.76 5.99
C GLU A 158 3.31 2.97 7.13
N GLN A 159 3.28 1.64 7.04
CA GLN A 159 2.77 0.79 8.11
C GLN A 159 3.50 1.04 9.43
N SER A 160 4.81 1.31 9.39
CA SER A 160 5.59 1.63 10.60
C SER A 160 5.16 2.94 11.30
N LEU A 161 4.62 3.92 10.56
CA LEU A 161 4.05 5.16 11.13
C LEU A 161 2.75 4.87 11.87
N ILE A 162 1.95 3.96 11.33
CA ILE A 162 0.67 3.53 11.91
C ILE A 162 0.93 2.73 13.18
N ASP A 163 1.76 1.70 13.09
CA ASP A 163 2.08 0.79 14.21
C ASP A 163 2.73 1.52 15.38
N SER A 164 3.58 2.51 15.09
CA SER A 164 4.22 3.33 16.12
C SER A 164 3.28 4.38 16.72
N GLY A 165 2.08 4.59 16.17
CA GLY A 165 1.16 5.65 16.56
C GLY A 165 1.67 7.07 16.30
N ALA A 166 2.65 7.22 15.39
CA ALA A 166 3.27 8.52 15.09
C ALA A 166 2.27 9.51 14.50
N VAL A 167 1.42 9.05 13.58
CA VAL A 167 0.36 9.85 12.94
C VAL A 167 -0.61 10.38 14.00
N GLY A 168 -1.07 9.52 14.90
CA GLY A 168 -1.95 9.92 16.01
C GLY A 168 -1.32 10.99 16.90
N ARG A 169 -0.06 10.83 17.28
CA ARG A 169 0.66 11.86 18.08
C ARG A 169 0.80 13.19 17.34
N ALA A 170 1.09 13.16 16.04
CA ALA A 170 1.21 14.37 15.23
C ALA A 170 -0.12 15.13 15.15
N ILE A 171 -1.24 14.41 14.98
CA ILE A 171 -2.58 15.01 14.95
C ILE A 171 -2.94 15.63 16.30
N GLU A 172 -2.68 14.95 17.41
CA GLU A 172 -2.94 15.52 18.74
C GLU A 172 -2.11 16.78 19.00
N ALA A 173 -0.82 16.76 18.65
CA ALA A 173 0.03 17.96 18.72
C ALA A 173 -0.52 19.10 17.83
N LEU A 174 -1.06 18.80 16.65
CA LEU A 174 -1.64 19.79 15.75
C LEU A 174 -2.96 20.36 16.32
N LYS A 175 -3.77 19.56 17.01
CA LYS A 175 -4.98 20.05 17.69
C LYS A 175 -4.66 21.08 18.78
N GLU A 176 -3.52 20.93 19.46
CA GLU A 176 -3.08 21.88 20.48
C GLU A 176 -2.70 23.27 19.93
N THR A 177 -2.42 23.39 18.62
CA THR A 177 -2.03 24.67 18.02
C THR A 177 -3.21 25.59 17.70
N GLY A 178 -4.45 25.10 17.81
CA GLY A 178 -5.67 25.84 17.43
C GLY A 178 -5.94 25.93 15.93
N PHE A 179 -5.10 25.30 15.09
CA PHE A 179 -5.28 25.26 13.63
C PHE A 179 -6.10 24.06 13.15
N VAL A 180 -6.56 23.20 14.06
CA VAL A 180 -7.46 22.09 13.74
C VAL A 180 -8.80 22.32 14.41
N TYR A 181 -9.89 22.08 13.68
CA TYR A 181 -11.24 22.20 14.18
C TYR A 181 -12.08 20.99 13.79
N GLU A 182 -13.11 20.71 14.58
CA GLU A 182 -14.07 19.65 14.28
C GLU A 182 -15.25 20.22 13.46
N HIS A 183 -15.60 19.53 12.38
CA HIS A 183 -16.77 19.83 11.54
C HIS A 183 -17.29 18.54 10.91
N ASP A 184 -18.60 18.32 10.96
CA ASP A 184 -19.27 17.08 10.48
C ASP A 184 -18.68 15.78 11.05
N ARG A 185 -18.31 15.78 12.33
CA ARG A 185 -17.64 14.66 13.03
C ARG A 185 -16.27 14.31 12.44
N ALA A 186 -15.70 15.16 11.60
CA ALA A 186 -14.36 15.04 11.05
C ALA A 186 -13.48 16.17 11.60
N TRP A 187 -12.17 15.93 11.68
CA TRP A 187 -11.20 16.97 12.04
C TRP A 187 -10.56 17.56 10.79
N TRP A 188 -10.50 18.89 10.75
CA TRP A 188 -10.06 19.69 9.63
C TRP A 188 -8.92 20.59 10.05
N PHE A 189 -7.84 20.60 9.27
CA PHE A 189 -6.75 21.55 9.39
C PHE A 189 -7.07 22.80 8.56
N ARG A 190 -6.93 23.98 9.18
CA ARG A 190 -7.14 25.31 8.58
C ARG A 190 -6.04 25.68 7.57
N SER A 191 -5.84 24.84 6.56
CA SER A 191 -4.80 25.07 5.55
C SER A 191 -5.07 26.32 4.72
N SER A 192 -6.31 26.81 4.65
CA SER A 192 -6.60 28.08 3.96
C SER A 192 -5.91 29.29 4.60
N ASP A 193 -5.68 29.26 5.92
CA ASP A 193 -4.94 30.31 6.63
C ASP A 193 -3.47 30.38 6.18
N PHE A 194 -2.98 29.32 5.53
CA PHE A 194 -1.62 29.17 5.01
C PHE A 194 -1.57 29.17 3.47
N GLY A 195 -2.65 29.59 2.80
CA GLY A 195 -2.68 29.78 1.35
C GLY A 195 -3.12 28.56 0.54
N ASP A 196 -3.66 27.52 1.17
CA ASP A 196 -4.33 26.43 0.46
C ASP A 196 -5.72 26.88 -0.06
N GLU A 197 -6.22 26.24 -1.11
CA GLU A 197 -7.52 26.59 -1.72
C GLU A 197 -8.70 26.29 -0.79
N LYS A 198 -8.55 25.29 0.07
CA LYS A 198 -9.55 24.86 1.04
C LYS A 198 -8.91 24.10 2.19
N ASP A 199 -9.59 24.09 3.32
CA ASP A 199 -9.21 23.30 4.48
C ASP A 199 -9.16 21.80 4.17
N ARG A 200 -8.24 21.11 4.85
CA ARG A 200 -7.96 19.69 4.60
C ARG A 200 -8.43 18.85 5.77
N VAL A 201 -9.20 17.81 5.47
CA VAL A 201 -9.57 16.80 6.46
C VAL A 201 -8.33 16.03 6.87
N VAL A 202 -8.04 15.95 8.17
CA VAL A 202 -6.97 15.12 8.74
C VAL A 202 -7.50 13.82 9.34
N LEU A 203 -8.70 13.86 9.93
CA LEU A 203 -9.37 12.68 10.48
C LEU A 203 -10.81 12.63 9.97
N ARG A 204 -11.19 11.51 9.34
CA ARG A 204 -12.56 11.31 8.84
C ARG A 204 -13.51 10.94 9.98
N ALA A 205 -14.82 11.07 9.72
CA ALA A 205 -15.87 10.73 10.68
C ALA A 205 -15.92 9.24 11.09
N ASN A 206 -15.32 8.36 10.29
CA ASN A 206 -15.17 6.94 10.62
C ASN A 206 -13.90 6.62 11.43
N GLY A 207 -13.14 7.64 11.84
CA GLY A 207 -11.91 7.50 12.62
C GLY A 207 -10.64 7.23 11.78
N ASN A 208 -10.76 7.07 10.45
CA ASN A 208 -9.60 6.83 9.60
C ASN A 208 -8.90 8.15 9.24
N HIS A 209 -7.56 8.10 9.16
CA HIS A 209 -6.74 9.19 8.67
C HIS A 209 -6.96 9.42 7.16
N THR A 210 -6.72 10.65 6.71
CA THR A 210 -6.61 10.94 5.27
C THR A 210 -5.16 10.86 4.84
N TYR A 211 -4.90 10.82 3.53
CA TYR A 211 -3.55 10.90 2.99
C TYR A 211 -2.84 12.25 3.28
N PHE A 212 -3.60 13.28 3.70
CA PHE A 212 -3.00 14.55 4.10
C PHE A 212 -2.46 14.52 5.53
N ALA A 213 -3.01 13.65 6.38
CA ALA A 213 -2.58 13.48 7.77
C ALA A 213 -1.35 12.57 7.87
#